data_AF-A0A481D3E7-F1
#
_entry.id   AF-A0A481D3E7-F1
#
_cell.length_a   1.000
_cell.length_b   1.000
_cell.length_c   1.000
_cell.angle_alpha   90.00
_cell.angle_beta   90.00
_cell.angle_gamma   90.00
#
_symmetry.space_group_name_H-M   'P 1'
#
loop_
_entity.id
_entity.type
_entity.pdbx_description
1 polymer ?
#
loop_
_entity_poly.entity_id
_entity_poly.type
_entity_poly.pdbx_seq_one_letter_code
_entity_poly.pdbx_strand_id
1 'polypeptide(L)'
;MAANVGSMFQYWKRFDLQQLQRELDATATVLANRQDESEQSRKRLIEQSREFKKNTPEDLRKQVAPLLKSFQGEIDALSKRSKEAEAAFLNVYKRLIDVPDPVPALDLGQQLQLKVQRLHDIETENQKLRETLDEYNKEFAEVKNQEVTIKALKEKIREYEQTLKNQAETIALEKEQKLQNDFAEKERKLQETQMSTTSKLEEAEHKVQTLQTALEKTRTELFD
;
A
#
# COMPACT_ATOMS: atom_id res chain seq x y z
N MET A 1 -31.59 -18.64 -1.29
CA MET A 1 -30.46 -17.86 -1.83
C MET A 1 -30.81 -16.39 -1.63
N ALA A 2 -30.03 -15.65 -0.84
CA ALA A 2 -30.27 -14.22 -0.65
C ALA A 2 -29.95 -13.48 -1.97
N ALA A 3 -30.87 -12.66 -2.46
CA ALA A 3 -30.62 -11.82 -3.63
C ALA A 3 -29.48 -10.85 -3.32
N ASN A 4 -28.50 -10.71 -4.22
CA ASN A 4 -27.43 -9.74 -4.03
C ASN A 4 -27.97 -8.31 -4.22
N VAL A 5 -27.32 -7.32 -3.61
CA VAL A 5 -27.79 -5.91 -3.63
C VAL A 5 -27.93 -5.39 -5.06
N GLY A 6 -27.05 -5.81 -5.98
CA GLY A 6 -27.11 -5.42 -7.38
C GLY A 6 -28.35 -5.96 -8.13
N SER A 7 -28.76 -7.20 -7.88
CA SER A 7 -29.93 -7.79 -8.51
C SER A 7 -31.22 -7.19 -7.97
N MET A 8 -31.27 -6.88 -6.66
CA MET A 8 -32.37 -6.14 -6.05
C MET A 8 -32.49 -4.74 -6.63
N PHE A 9 -31.37 -4.02 -6.77
CA PHE A 9 -31.36 -2.69 -7.39
C PHE A 9 -31.92 -2.71 -8.82
N GLN A 10 -31.47 -3.64 -9.66
CA GLN A 10 -31.97 -3.78 -11.03
C GLN A 10 -33.45 -4.15 -11.08
N TYR A 11 -33.91 -5.01 -10.18
CA TYR A 11 -35.32 -5.37 -10.08
C TYR A 11 -36.18 -4.14 -9.75
N TRP A 12 -35.86 -3.42 -8.68
CA TRP A 12 -36.65 -2.27 -8.23
C TRP A 12 -36.62 -1.10 -9.22
N LYS A 13 -35.49 -0.90 -9.91
CA LYS A 13 -35.39 0.08 -10.99
C LYS A 13 -36.32 -0.25 -12.17
N ARG A 14 -36.48 -1.53 -12.51
CA ARG A 14 -37.41 -1.98 -13.57
C ARG A 14 -38.85 -2.03 -13.11
N PHE A 15 -39.07 -2.30 -11.82
CA PHE A 15 -40.40 -2.30 -11.22
C PHE A 15 -41.03 -0.90 -11.24
N ASP A 16 -40.22 0.15 -11.14
CA ASP A 16 -40.63 1.56 -11.18
C ASP A 16 -41.80 1.86 -10.23
N LEU A 17 -41.49 1.83 -8.93
CA LEU A 17 -42.48 2.07 -7.88
C LEU A 17 -43.17 3.43 -8.05
N GLN A 18 -42.45 4.45 -8.54
CA GLN A 18 -43.01 5.79 -8.74
C GLN A 18 -44.04 5.82 -9.88
N GLN A 19 -43.81 5.08 -10.96
CA GLN A 19 -44.82 4.90 -12.00
C GLN A 19 -46.06 4.19 -11.44
N LEU A 20 -45.87 3.07 -10.73
CA LEU A 20 -46.98 2.34 -10.13
C LEU A 20 -47.78 3.21 -9.16
N GLN A 21 -47.12 3.99 -8.30
CA GLN A 21 -47.77 4.92 -7.37
C GLN A 21 -48.64 5.94 -8.11
N ARG A 22 -48.15 6.54 -9.20
CA ARG A 22 -48.92 7.48 -10.04
C ARG A 22 -50.13 6.82 -10.69
N GLU A 23 -49.99 5.60 -11.20
CA GLU A 23 -51.09 4.84 -11.79
C GLU A 23 -52.17 4.50 -10.74
N LEU A 24 -51.76 4.13 -9.53
CA LEU A 24 -52.66 3.87 -8.42
C LEU A 24 -53.38 5.14 -7.95
N ASP A 25 -52.71 6.29 -7.86
CA ASP A 25 -53.32 7.60 -7.56
C ASP A 25 -54.40 7.98 -8.57
N ALA A 26 -54.09 7.83 -9.86
CA ALA A 26 -55.05 8.10 -10.93
C ALA A 26 -56.27 7.18 -10.81
N THR A 27 -56.04 5.90 -10.54
CA THR A 27 -57.11 4.91 -10.35
C THR A 27 -57.96 5.23 -9.12
N ALA A 28 -57.35 5.61 -7.99
CA ALA A 28 -58.04 6.00 -6.76
C ALA A 28 -58.92 7.25 -6.97
N THR A 29 -58.42 8.23 -7.73
CA THR A 29 -59.18 9.44 -8.10
C THR A 29 -60.41 9.09 -8.94
N VAL A 30 -60.24 8.25 -9.96
CA VAL A 30 -61.37 7.77 -10.79
C VAL A 30 -62.36 6.95 -9.96
N LEU A 31 -61.87 6.16 -9.01
CA LEU A 31 -62.71 5.34 -8.14
C LEU A 31 -63.64 6.20 -7.28
N ALA A 32 -63.14 7.28 -6.70
CA ALA A 32 -63.94 8.21 -5.91
C ALA A 32 -65.10 8.79 -6.75
N ASN A 33 -64.82 9.25 -7.97
CA ASN A 33 -65.85 9.75 -8.88
C ASN A 33 -66.90 8.68 -9.21
N ARG A 34 -66.47 7.44 -9.46
CA ARG A 34 -67.38 6.31 -9.76
C ARG A 34 -68.25 5.93 -8.57
N GLN A 35 -67.73 6.02 -7.35
CA GLN A 35 -68.53 5.80 -6.14
C GLN A 35 -69.67 6.81 -6.05
N ASP A 36 -69.37 8.10 -6.24
CA ASP A 36 -70.38 9.17 -6.22
C ASP A 36 -71.43 8.98 -7.33
N GLU A 37 -71.01 8.66 -8.56
CA GLU A 37 -71.92 8.40 -9.68
C GLU A 37 -72.83 7.19 -9.45
N SER A 38 -72.28 6.11 -8.89
CA SER A 38 -73.02 4.89 -8.56
C SER A 38 -74.08 5.15 -7.48
N GLU A 39 -73.72 5.91 -6.43
CA GLU A 39 -74.66 6.30 -5.39
C GLU A 39 -75.80 7.18 -5.91
N GLN A 40 -75.49 8.17 -6.76
CA GLN A 40 -76.50 9.01 -7.40
C GLN A 40 -77.41 8.20 -8.34
N SER A 41 -76.84 7.29 -9.12
CA SER A 41 -77.60 6.43 -10.05
C SER A 41 -78.52 5.46 -9.30
N ARG A 42 -78.07 4.91 -8.16
CA ARG A 42 -78.93 4.09 -7.29
C ARG A 42 -80.08 4.89 -6.70
N LYS A 43 -79.85 6.14 -6.25
CA LYS A 43 -80.92 7.02 -5.76
C LYS A 43 -81.98 7.28 -6.84
N ARG A 44 -81.54 7.62 -8.07
CA ARG A 44 -82.43 7.81 -9.23
C ARG A 44 -83.26 6.56 -9.53
N LEU A 45 -82.66 5.37 -9.52
CA LEU A 45 -83.40 4.11 -9.74
C LEU A 45 -84.47 3.83 -8.66
N ILE A 46 -84.17 4.17 -7.40
CA ILE A 46 -85.15 4.03 -6.31
C ILE A 46 -86.33 4.97 -6.52
N GLU A 47 -86.08 6.22 -6.91
CA GLU A 47 -87.12 7.21 -7.22
C GLU A 47 -87.98 6.76 -8.39
N GLN A 48 -87.37 6.34 -9.51
CA GLN A 48 -88.08 5.80 -10.68
C GLN A 48 -88.93 4.57 -10.32
N SER A 49 -88.41 3.67 -9.47
CA SER A 49 -89.16 2.49 -9.01
C SER A 49 -90.38 2.88 -8.15
N ARG A 50 -90.25 3.92 -7.32
CA ARG A 50 -91.37 4.47 -6.52
C ARG A 50 -92.41 5.14 -7.41
N GLU A 51 -91.98 5.93 -8.37
CA GLU A 51 -92.85 6.61 -9.33
C GLU A 51 -93.62 5.60 -10.19
N PHE A 52 -92.93 4.59 -10.72
CA PHE A 52 -93.56 3.47 -11.42
C PHE A 52 -94.64 2.81 -10.57
N LYS A 53 -94.34 2.48 -9.30
CA LYS A 53 -95.34 1.89 -8.39
C LYS A 53 -96.55 2.80 -8.19
N LYS A 54 -96.37 4.11 -8.06
CA LYS A 54 -97.45 5.09 -7.85
C LYS A 54 -98.37 5.22 -9.07
N ASN A 55 -97.78 5.22 -10.27
CA ASN A 55 -98.50 5.54 -11.51
C ASN A 55 -99.00 4.30 -12.28
N THR A 56 -98.76 3.09 -11.78
CA THR A 56 -99.11 1.83 -12.47
C THR A 56 -100.35 1.16 -11.85
N PRO A 57 -101.30 0.64 -12.66
CA PRO A 57 -102.46 -0.13 -12.19
C PRO A 57 -102.08 -1.35 -11.34
N GLU A 58 -102.96 -1.74 -10.42
CA GLU A 58 -102.66 -2.76 -9.41
C GLU A 58 -102.33 -4.14 -9.99
N ASP A 59 -103.06 -4.58 -11.02
CA ASP A 59 -102.85 -5.89 -11.64
C ASP A 59 -101.49 -6.01 -12.33
N LEU A 60 -101.08 -4.95 -13.04
CA LEU A 60 -99.75 -4.87 -13.65
C LEU A 60 -98.65 -4.76 -12.59
N ARG A 61 -98.91 -4.04 -11.50
CA ARG A 61 -97.98 -3.96 -10.35
C ARG A 61 -97.74 -5.34 -9.74
N LYS A 62 -98.78 -6.18 -9.60
CA LYS A 62 -98.66 -7.55 -9.08
C LYS A 62 -97.80 -8.43 -9.98
N GLN A 63 -97.96 -8.34 -11.29
CA GLN A 63 -97.17 -9.12 -12.26
C GLN A 63 -95.70 -8.69 -12.30
N VAL A 64 -95.42 -7.38 -12.21
CA VAL A 64 -94.06 -6.82 -12.33
C VAL A 64 -93.29 -6.85 -10.99
N ALA A 65 -93.97 -6.93 -9.85
CA ALA A 65 -93.34 -6.89 -8.53
C ALA A 65 -92.25 -7.96 -8.29
N PRO A 66 -92.43 -9.24 -8.68
CA PRO A 66 -91.37 -10.25 -8.55
C PRO A 66 -90.11 -9.89 -9.36
N LEU A 67 -90.30 -9.38 -10.58
CA LEU A 67 -89.20 -8.96 -11.46
C LEU A 67 -88.43 -7.78 -10.87
N LEU A 68 -89.13 -6.74 -10.40
CA LEU A 68 -88.49 -5.58 -9.74
C LEU A 68 -87.72 -5.99 -8.48
N LYS A 69 -88.25 -6.93 -7.69
CA LYS A 69 -87.53 -7.48 -6.52
C LYS A 69 -86.26 -8.22 -6.93
N SER A 70 -86.31 -9.02 -8.00
CA SER A 70 -85.15 -9.74 -8.51
C SER A 70 -84.06 -8.79 -9.02
N PHE A 71 -84.42 -7.75 -9.80
CA PHE A 71 -83.47 -6.71 -10.21
C PHE A 71 -82.89 -5.95 -9.02
N GLN A 72 -83.71 -5.61 -8.03
CA GLN A 72 -83.22 -4.95 -6.82
C GLN A 72 -82.21 -5.83 -6.07
N GLY A 73 -82.50 -7.12 -5.92
CA GLY A 73 -81.58 -8.07 -5.29
C GLY A 73 -80.24 -8.17 -6.03
N GLU A 74 -80.26 -8.24 -7.36
CA GLU A 74 -79.04 -8.27 -8.17
C GLU A 74 -78.24 -6.96 -8.07
N ILE A 75 -78.92 -5.80 -8.11
CA ILE A 75 -78.27 -4.49 -7.95
C ILE A 75 -77.63 -4.37 -6.56
N ASP A 76 -78.31 -4.82 -5.51
CA ASP A 76 -77.78 -4.79 -4.14
C ASP A 76 -76.59 -5.74 -3.99
N ALA A 77 -76.64 -6.94 -4.58
CA ALA A 77 -75.53 -7.89 -4.60
C ALA A 77 -74.32 -7.35 -5.37
N LEU A 78 -74.53 -6.78 -6.56
CA LEU A 78 -73.48 -6.13 -7.35
C LEU A 78 -72.87 -4.94 -6.60
N SER A 79 -73.70 -4.10 -5.98
CA SER A 79 -73.25 -2.96 -5.18
C SER A 79 -72.39 -3.41 -4.01
N LYS A 80 -72.78 -4.49 -3.32
CA LYS A 80 -71.99 -5.07 -2.23
C LYS A 80 -70.62 -5.56 -2.73
N ARG A 81 -70.60 -6.34 -3.83
CA ARG A 81 -69.36 -6.83 -4.44
C ARG A 81 -68.45 -5.70 -4.91
N SER A 82 -69.01 -4.63 -5.49
CA SER A 82 -68.26 -3.44 -5.91
C SER A 82 -67.60 -2.76 -4.72
N LYS A 83 -68.36 -2.49 -3.65
CA LYS A 83 -67.84 -1.86 -2.43
C LYS A 83 -66.74 -2.70 -1.76
N GLU A 84 -66.88 -4.02 -1.74
CA GLU A 84 -65.85 -4.92 -1.22
C GLU A 84 -64.56 -4.87 -2.07
N ALA A 85 -64.67 -4.88 -3.39
CA ALA A 85 -63.52 -4.77 -4.30
C ALA A 85 -62.84 -3.40 -4.20
N GLU A 86 -63.62 -2.31 -4.14
CA GLU A 86 -63.15 -0.94 -3.95
C GLU A 86 -62.41 -0.79 -2.61
N ALA A 87 -62.98 -1.34 -1.53
CA ALA A 87 -62.35 -1.33 -0.21
C ALA A 87 -61.03 -2.13 -0.21
N ALA A 88 -60.99 -3.29 -0.85
CA ALA A 88 -59.77 -4.08 -1.00
C ALA A 88 -58.68 -3.32 -1.77
N PHE A 89 -59.04 -2.67 -2.87
CA PHE A 89 -58.14 -1.82 -3.64
C PHE A 89 -57.59 -0.68 -2.78
N LEU A 90 -58.47 0.10 -2.12
CA LEU A 90 -58.07 1.24 -1.30
C LEU A 90 -57.18 0.82 -0.12
N ASN A 91 -57.40 -0.38 0.45
CA ASN A 91 -56.54 -0.92 1.50
C ASN A 91 -55.11 -1.21 1.02
N VAL A 92 -54.94 -1.72 -0.20
CA VAL A 92 -53.62 -1.94 -0.80
C VAL A 92 -52.99 -0.61 -1.21
N TYR A 93 -53.75 0.27 -1.87
CA TYR A 93 -53.32 1.60 -2.29
C TYR A 93 -52.73 2.42 -1.13
N LYS A 94 -53.46 2.53 -0.01
CA LYS A 94 -53.00 3.25 1.19
C LYS A 94 -51.67 2.73 1.74
N ARG A 95 -51.37 1.44 1.56
CA ARG A 95 -50.11 0.84 2.02
C ARG A 95 -48.96 1.07 1.07
N LEU A 96 -49.22 1.32 -0.22
CA LEU A 96 -48.21 1.43 -1.27
C LEU A 96 -47.88 2.88 -1.62
N ILE A 97 -48.82 3.81 -1.44
CA ILE A 97 -48.63 5.19 -1.89
C ILE A 97 -47.57 5.95 -1.09
N ASP A 98 -47.48 5.66 0.21
CA ASP A 98 -46.51 6.31 1.11
C ASP A 98 -45.17 5.56 1.20
N VAL A 99 -45.00 4.45 0.46
CA VAL A 99 -43.77 3.66 0.51
C VAL A 99 -42.65 4.43 -0.19
N PRO A 100 -41.54 4.72 0.50
CA PRO A 100 -40.40 5.38 -0.13
C PRO A 100 -39.78 4.44 -1.17
N ASP A 101 -39.33 5.03 -2.28
CA ASP A 101 -38.61 4.29 -3.32
C ASP A 101 -37.31 3.68 -2.75
N PRO A 102 -37.12 2.35 -2.82
CA PRO A 102 -35.89 1.71 -2.35
C PRO A 102 -34.70 1.91 -3.30
N VAL A 103 -34.91 2.32 -4.55
CA VAL A 103 -33.84 2.44 -5.57
C VAL A 103 -32.68 3.33 -5.11
N PRO A 104 -32.89 4.54 -4.55
CA PRO A 104 -31.77 5.38 -4.09
C PRO A 104 -30.96 4.76 -2.96
N ALA A 105 -31.62 4.08 -2.01
CA ALA A 105 -30.93 3.42 -0.90
C ALA A 105 -30.12 2.20 -1.39
N LEU A 106 -30.65 1.45 -2.36
CA LEU A 106 -29.96 0.32 -2.97
C LEU A 106 -28.76 0.75 -3.83
N ASP A 107 -28.87 1.87 -4.56
CA ASP A 107 -27.73 2.46 -5.30
C ASP A 107 -26.61 2.86 -4.35
N LEU A 108 -26.93 3.59 -3.28
CA LEU A 108 -25.96 3.94 -2.25
C LEU A 108 -25.32 2.70 -1.62
N GLY A 109 -26.11 1.67 -1.32
CA GLY A 109 -25.62 0.40 -0.80
C GLY A 109 -24.62 -0.27 -1.75
N GLN A 110 -24.90 -0.28 -3.05
CA GLN A 110 -23.99 -0.83 -4.07
C GLN A 110 -22.68 -0.02 -4.14
N GLN A 111 -22.76 1.31 -4.12
CA GLN A 111 -21.59 2.18 -4.15
C GLN A 111 -20.72 2.01 -2.89
N LEU A 112 -21.35 1.90 -1.71
CA LEU A 112 -20.64 1.65 -0.46
C LEU A 112 -19.95 0.28 -0.47
N GLN A 113 -20.60 -0.75 -1.01
CA GLN A 113 -19.99 -2.07 -1.12
C GLN A 113 -18.71 -2.04 -1.97
N LEU A 114 -18.73 -1.33 -3.11
CA LEU A 114 -17.54 -1.13 -3.94
C LEU A 114 -16.44 -0.34 -3.22
N LYS A 115 -16.81 0.70 -2.47
CA LYS A 115 -15.86 1.48 -1.67
C LYS A 115 -15.22 0.66 -0.56
N VAL A 116 -15.99 -0.18 0.14
CA VAL A 116 -15.50 -1.07 1.19
C VAL A 116 -14.51 -2.08 0.61
N GLN A 117 -14.81 -2.67 -0.55
CA GLN A 117 -13.88 -3.58 -1.22
C GLN A 117 -12.55 -2.87 -1.56
N ARG A 118 -12.63 -1.67 -2.14
CA ARG A 118 -11.43 -0.87 -2.45
C ARG A 118 -10.64 -0.46 -1.20
N LEU A 119 -11.32 -0.12 -0.10
CA LEU A 119 -10.66 0.19 1.16
C LEU A 119 -9.89 -1.02 1.69
N HIS A 120 -10.47 -2.21 1.63
CA HIS A 120 -9.79 -3.43 2.05
C HIS A 120 -8.53 -3.73 1.22
N ASP A 121 -8.60 -3.52 -0.10
CA ASP A 121 -7.44 -3.66 -0.98
C ASP A 121 -6.32 -2.67 -0.61
N ILE A 122 -6.68 -1.40 -0.36
CA ILE A 122 -5.74 -0.35 0.06
C ILE A 122 -5.14 -0.64 1.44
N GLU A 123 -5.94 -1.08 2.40
CA GLU A 123 -5.47 -1.45 3.74
C GLU A 123 -4.46 -2.61 3.67
N THR A 124 -4.76 -3.62 2.85
CA THR A 124 -3.86 -4.76 2.63
C THR A 124 -2.55 -4.33 1.97
N GLU A 125 -2.61 -3.46 0.97
CA GLU A 125 -1.40 -2.90 0.34
C GLU A 125 -0.60 -2.03 1.32
N ASN A 126 -1.27 -1.20 2.12
CA ASN A 126 -0.61 -0.36 3.12
C ASN A 126 0.13 -1.19 4.16
N GLN A 127 -0.49 -2.28 4.62
CA GLN A 127 0.13 -3.22 5.54
C GLN A 127 1.40 -3.85 4.96
N LYS A 128 1.35 -4.33 3.70
CA LYS A 128 2.53 -4.88 3.01
C LYS A 128 3.65 -3.85 2.86
N LEU A 129 3.31 -2.62 2.46
CA LEU A 129 4.29 -1.56 2.32
C LEU A 129 4.97 -1.21 3.66
N ARG A 130 4.22 -1.23 4.76
CA ARG A 130 4.79 -1.03 6.11
C ARG A 130 5.74 -2.16 6.50
N GLU A 131 5.39 -3.40 6.20
CA GLU A 131 6.25 -4.57 6.44
C GLU A 131 7.55 -4.46 5.63
N THR A 132 7.47 -4.16 4.33
CA THR A 132 8.66 -3.96 3.48
C THR A 132 9.53 -2.80 3.95
N LEU A 133 8.94 -1.70 4.43
CA LEU A 133 9.70 -0.58 5.00
C LEU A 133 10.42 -0.97 6.29
N ASP A 134 9.79 -1.78 7.16
CA ASP A 134 10.42 -2.28 8.38
C ASP A 134 11.61 -3.20 8.06
N GLU A 135 11.46 -4.07 7.05
CA GLU A 135 12.55 -4.92 6.54
C GLU A 135 13.71 -4.07 6.00
N TYR A 136 13.45 -3.10 5.13
CA TYR A 136 14.50 -2.21 4.62
C TYR A 136 15.19 -1.40 5.72
N ASN A 137 14.45 -0.96 6.74
CA ASN A 137 15.05 -0.26 7.88
C ASN A 137 15.98 -1.18 8.68
N LYS A 138 15.65 -2.46 8.83
CA LYS A 138 16.54 -3.47 9.47
C LYS A 138 17.79 -3.69 8.64
N GLU A 139 17.64 -3.91 7.33
CA GLU A 139 18.79 -4.06 6.41
C GLU A 139 19.69 -2.82 6.44
N PHE A 140 19.09 -1.63 6.45
CA PHE A 140 19.84 -0.37 6.52
C PHE A 140 20.64 -0.24 7.83
N ALA A 141 20.05 -0.65 8.96
CA ALA A 141 20.73 -0.67 10.25
C ALA A 141 21.92 -1.65 10.25
N GLU A 142 21.76 -2.83 9.63
CA GLU A 142 22.82 -3.81 9.48
C GLU A 142 23.98 -3.28 8.62
N VAL A 143 23.68 -2.68 7.46
CA VAL A 143 24.69 -2.08 6.57
C VAL A 143 25.46 -0.97 7.30
N LYS A 144 24.76 -0.10 8.04
CA LYS A 144 25.40 0.95 8.84
C LYS A 144 26.33 0.39 9.91
N ASN A 145 25.97 -0.73 10.54
CA ASN A 145 26.83 -1.41 11.51
C ASN A 145 28.07 -2.04 10.83
N GLN A 146 27.89 -2.60 9.63
CA GLN A 146 29.00 -3.11 8.83
C GLN A 146 29.98 -2.00 8.44
N GLU A 147 29.51 -0.79 8.10
CA GLU A 147 30.40 0.36 7.83
C GLU A 147 31.29 0.73 9.02
N VAL A 148 30.76 0.69 10.24
CA VAL A 148 31.55 0.94 11.47
C VAL A 148 32.62 -0.12 11.62
N THR A 149 32.26 -1.39 11.43
CA THR A 149 33.19 -2.52 11.47
C THR A 149 34.30 -2.38 10.44
N ILE A 150 33.96 -2.00 9.20
CA ILE A 150 34.93 -1.77 8.12
C ILE A 150 35.88 -0.63 8.48
N LYS A 151 35.40 0.47 9.07
CA LYS A 151 36.25 1.58 9.51
C LYS A 151 37.25 1.12 10.57
N ALA A 152 36.79 0.41 11.60
CA ALA A 152 37.65 -0.12 12.66
C ALA A 152 38.71 -1.09 12.12
N LEU A 153 38.34 -1.99 11.19
CA LEU A 153 39.28 -2.90 10.55
C LEU A 153 40.33 -2.16 9.70
N LYS A 154 39.91 -1.14 8.94
CA LYS A 154 40.84 -0.30 8.15
C LYS A 154 41.83 0.45 9.04
N GLU A 155 41.38 0.96 10.19
CA GLU A 155 42.25 1.65 11.14
C GLU A 155 43.27 0.70 11.77
N LYS A 156 42.83 -0.51 12.15
CA LYS A 156 43.72 -1.57 12.64
C LYS A 156 44.76 -2.01 11.60
N ILE A 157 44.39 -2.08 10.32
CA ILE A 157 45.34 -2.35 9.23
C ILE A 157 46.39 -1.25 9.15
N ARG A 158 46.00 0.03 9.21
CA ARG A 158 46.96 1.15 9.20
C ARG A 158 47.92 1.11 10.40
N GLU A 159 47.42 0.77 11.58
CA GLU A 159 48.25 0.60 12.78
C GLU A 159 49.29 -0.52 12.60
N TYR A 160 48.88 -1.66 12.04
CA TYR A 160 49.79 -2.75 11.73
C TYR A 160 50.83 -2.35 10.66
N GLU A 161 50.41 -1.68 9.59
CA GLU A 161 51.31 -1.17 8.55
C GLU A 161 52.34 -0.19 9.12
N GLN A 162 51.91 0.74 9.97
CA GLN A 162 52.81 1.69 10.62
C GLN A 162 53.78 0.99 11.59
N THR A 163 53.29 0.02 12.35
CA THR A 163 54.14 -0.78 13.26
C THR A 163 55.20 -1.55 12.50
N LEU A 164 54.83 -2.22 11.40
CA LEU A 164 55.75 -2.93 10.53
C LEU A 164 56.79 -1.99 9.90
N LYS A 165 56.36 -0.80 9.46
CA LYS A 165 57.26 0.21 8.92
C LYS A 165 58.29 0.67 9.96
N ASN A 166 57.83 1.01 11.17
CA ASN A 166 58.71 1.41 12.27
C ASN A 166 59.70 0.29 12.62
N GLN A 167 59.24 -0.97 12.69
CA GLN A 167 60.11 -2.12 12.92
C GLN A 167 61.15 -2.28 11.81
N ALA A 168 60.76 -2.12 10.55
CA ALA A 168 61.67 -2.19 9.42
C ALA A 168 62.73 -1.06 9.46
N GLU A 169 62.31 0.16 9.81
CA GLU A 169 63.22 1.30 10.01
C GLU A 169 64.20 1.05 11.16
N THR A 170 63.74 0.54 12.30
CA THR A 170 64.62 0.18 13.44
C THR A 170 65.64 -0.88 13.02
N ILE A 171 65.21 -1.95 12.36
CA ILE A 171 66.11 -3.02 11.89
C ILE A 171 67.13 -2.47 10.87
N ALA A 172 66.70 -1.56 9.99
CA ALA A 172 67.59 -0.93 9.02
C ALA A 172 68.65 -0.06 9.71
N LEU A 173 68.25 0.75 10.69
CA LEU A 173 69.15 1.60 11.47
C LEU A 173 70.15 0.76 12.27
N GLU A 174 69.70 -0.32 12.92
CA GLU A 174 70.57 -1.25 13.65
C GLU A 174 71.62 -1.89 12.71
N LYS A 175 71.19 -2.29 11.50
CA LYS A 175 72.12 -2.83 10.49
C LYS A 175 73.10 -1.78 9.98
N GLU A 176 72.65 -0.55 9.75
CA GLU A 176 73.50 0.56 9.32
C GLU A 176 74.55 0.89 10.39
N GLN A 177 74.14 1.00 11.66
CA GLN A 177 75.03 1.23 12.79
C GLN A 177 76.09 0.12 12.89
N LYS A 178 75.67 -1.14 12.71
CA LYS A 178 76.58 -2.28 12.74
C LYS A 178 77.59 -2.22 11.59
N LEU A 179 77.14 -1.90 10.37
CA LEU A 179 78.03 -1.72 9.23
C LEU A 179 79.01 -0.56 9.45
N GLN A 180 78.56 0.58 9.96
CA GLN A 180 79.44 1.71 10.29
C GLN A 180 80.51 1.31 11.30
N ASN A 181 80.14 0.57 12.36
CA ASN A 181 81.11 0.06 13.34
C ASN A 181 82.12 -0.90 12.70
N ASP A 182 81.66 -1.83 11.86
CA ASP A 182 82.52 -2.77 11.15
C ASP A 182 83.48 -2.04 10.18
N PHE A 183 83.01 -0.99 9.50
CA PHE A 183 83.84 -0.14 8.64
C PHE A 183 84.87 0.66 9.43
N ALA A 184 84.48 1.28 10.54
CA ALA A 184 85.39 2.02 11.41
C ALA A 184 86.48 1.10 11.98
N GLU A 185 86.13 -0.13 12.38
CA GLU A 185 87.12 -1.10 12.86
C GLU A 185 88.08 -1.53 11.75
N LYS A 186 87.57 -1.77 10.53
CA LYS A 186 88.41 -2.06 9.36
C LYS A 186 89.34 -0.90 9.00
N GLU A 187 88.84 0.34 9.03
CA GLU A 187 89.62 1.54 8.77
C GLU A 187 90.73 1.71 9.80
N ARG A 188 90.43 1.49 11.09
CA ARG A 188 91.44 1.50 12.16
C ARG A 188 92.53 0.45 11.93
N LYS A 189 92.15 -0.79 11.61
CA LYS A 189 93.09 -1.87 11.28
C LYS A 189 93.93 -1.55 10.06
N LEU A 190 93.32 -0.94 9.04
CA LEU A 190 94.02 -0.52 7.83
C LEU A 190 95.03 0.59 8.14
N GLN A 191 94.66 1.59 8.93
CA GLN A 191 95.57 2.64 9.40
C GLN A 191 96.73 2.08 10.24
N GLU A 192 96.44 1.19 11.19
CA GLU A 192 97.46 0.50 12.00
C GLU A 192 98.45 -0.27 11.10
N THR A 193 97.91 -0.99 10.09
CA THR A 193 98.73 -1.72 9.11
C THR A 193 99.55 -0.76 8.25
N GLN A 194 98.95 0.33 7.77
CA GLN A 194 99.60 1.34 6.95
C GLN A 194 100.75 1.99 7.72
N MET A 195 100.54 2.45 8.96
CA MET A 195 101.60 2.98 9.82
C MET A 195 102.71 1.96 10.04
N SER A 196 102.38 0.69 10.29
CA SER A 196 103.38 -0.37 10.42
C SER A 196 104.19 -0.57 9.14
N THR A 197 103.53 -0.57 7.97
CA THR A 197 104.22 -0.69 6.68
C THR A 197 105.08 0.53 6.35
N THR A 198 104.61 1.74 6.66
CA THR A 198 105.38 2.98 6.48
C THR A 198 106.61 2.98 7.37
N SER A 199 106.46 2.63 8.66
CA SER A 199 107.60 2.52 9.57
C SER A 199 108.62 1.46 9.12
N LYS A 200 108.15 0.31 8.61
CA LYS A 200 109.05 -0.71 8.01
C LYS A 200 109.73 -0.20 6.74
N LEU A 201 109.03 0.59 5.92
CA LEU A 201 109.59 1.20 4.72
C LEU A 201 110.67 2.22 5.09
N GLU A 202 110.41 3.11 6.04
CA GLU A 202 111.38 4.07 6.58
C GLU A 202 112.63 3.36 7.13
N GLU A 203 112.47 2.28 7.90
CA GLU A 203 113.60 1.46 8.36
C GLU A 203 114.38 0.84 7.20
N ALA A 204 113.68 0.36 6.17
CA ALA A 204 114.33 -0.23 4.99
C ALA A 204 115.06 0.83 4.15
N GLU A 205 114.47 2.01 3.94
CA GLU A 205 115.09 3.16 3.29
C GLU A 205 116.32 3.63 4.05
N HIS A 206 116.24 3.74 5.38
CA HIS A 206 117.40 4.08 6.22
C HIS A 206 118.52 3.03 6.09
N LYS A 207 118.18 1.73 6.04
CA LYS A 207 119.15 0.66 5.77
C LYS A 207 119.77 0.78 4.38
N VAL A 208 118.97 1.04 3.34
CA VAL A 208 119.46 1.25 1.97
C VAL A 208 120.39 2.46 1.91
N GLN A 209 120.03 3.57 2.55
CA GLN A 209 120.86 4.77 2.58
C GLN A 209 122.16 4.56 3.36
N THR A 210 122.11 3.82 4.47
CA THR A 210 123.31 3.39 5.20
C THR A 210 124.20 2.51 4.32
N LEU A 211 123.62 1.55 3.59
CA LEU A 211 124.34 0.69 2.66
C LEU A 211 124.91 1.47 1.47
N GLN A 212 124.18 2.43 0.90
CA GLN A 212 124.66 3.33 -0.16
C GLN A 212 125.83 4.18 0.34
N THR A 213 125.73 4.75 1.54
CA THR A 213 126.81 5.53 2.16
C THR A 213 128.03 4.66 2.44
N ALA A 214 127.82 3.43 2.90
CA ALA A 214 128.90 2.46 3.08
C ALA A 214 129.55 2.08 1.74
N LEU A 215 128.75 1.89 0.68
CA LEU A 215 129.22 1.53 -0.65
C LEU A 215 129.96 2.69 -1.34
N GLU A 216 129.51 3.94 -1.16
CA GLU A 216 130.26 5.14 -1.55
C GLU A 216 131.58 5.23 -0.79
N LYS A 217 131.58 4.94 0.51
CA LYS A 217 132.79 4.92 1.33
C LYS A 217 133.79 3.84 0.87
N THR A 218 133.32 2.64 0.57
CA THR A 218 134.16 1.56 0.01
C THR A 218 134.62 1.90 -1.41
N ARG A 219 133.84 2.65 -2.19
CA ARG A 219 134.22 3.12 -3.53
C ARG A 219 135.25 4.24 -3.46
N THR A 220 135.19 5.15 -2.48
CA THR A 220 136.25 6.14 -2.23
C THR A 220 137.54 5.49 -1.73
N GLU A 221 137.46 4.41 -0.95
CA GLU A 221 138.62 3.63 -0.50
C GLU A 221 139.25 2.74 -1.60
N LEU A 222 138.59 2.59 -2.76
CA LEU A 222 139.10 1.83 -3.92
C LEU A 222 139.73 2.72 -5.00
N PHE A 223 139.66 4.05 -4.84
CA PHE A 223 140.14 5.04 -5.81
C PHE A 223 141.17 6.04 -5.21
N ASP A 224 141.59 5.84 -3.97
CA ASP A 224 142.76 6.46 -3.30
C ASP A 224 143.79 5.37 -2.95
#